data_AF-A0A3B8X3A8-F1
#
_entry.id   AF-A0A3B8X3A8-F1
#
_cell.length_a   1.000
_cell.length_b   1.000
_cell.length_c   1.000
_cell.angle_alpha   90.00
_cell.angle_beta   90.00
_cell.angle_gamma   90.00
#
_symmetry.space_group_name_H-M   'P 1'
#
loop_
_entity.id
_entity.type
_entity.pdbx_description
1 polymer ?
#
loop_
_entity_poly.entity_id
_entity_poly.type
_entity_poly.pdbx_seq_one_letter_code
_entity_poly.pdbx_strand_id
1 'polypeptide(L)'
;TNFSRPRSNGIIAVDLRDGDHLIGVNITDGSDDVMLFTDAGKVLRFSEQAVRAMGRTARGVKGITLKPGQKVIAQIIAGDGTILTATENGYGKRTVIDDYPGYGRGGQGVISIQTSDRNGAVVSALSVADEDEVMLITDAGTLIRTQVESISVLGRNTQGVTLIGLNEGEKLVGMARIDAGDLVVEESGESASVGDDERSPPSEDE
;
A
#
# COMPACT_ATOMS: atom_id res chain seq x y z
N THR A 1 -17.88 -9.48 18.75
CA THR A 1 -18.14 -10.82 19.34
C THR A 1 -17.21 -11.92 18.83
N ASN A 2 -16.93 -12.03 17.53
CA ASN A 2 -16.04 -13.08 16.99
C ASN A 2 -14.54 -12.95 17.36
N PHE A 3 -14.08 -11.72 17.61
CA PHE A 3 -12.68 -11.40 17.94
C PHE A 3 -12.50 -10.78 19.33
N SER A 4 -13.56 -10.66 20.14
CA SER A 4 -13.52 -9.95 21.44
C SER A 4 -12.89 -10.74 22.59
N ARG A 5 -12.43 -11.98 22.34
CA ARG A 5 -11.79 -12.84 23.35
C ARG A 5 -10.44 -13.33 22.80
N PRO A 6 -9.33 -12.60 23.05
CA PRO A 6 -8.02 -12.95 22.51
C PRO A 6 -7.50 -14.24 23.14
N ARG A 7 -6.70 -14.99 22.37
CA ARG A 7 -5.98 -16.19 22.83
C ARG A 7 -4.50 -16.03 22.49
N SER A 8 -3.62 -16.45 23.40
CA SER A 8 -2.17 -16.31 23.23
C SER A 8 -1.61 -17.13 22.07
N ASN A 9 -2.25 -18.23 21.70
CA ASN A 9 -1.87 -19.08 20.56
C ASN A 9 -2.52 -18.65 19.24
N GLY A 10 -3.17 -17.49 19.20
CA GLY A 10 -3.88 -17.01 18.03
C GLY A 10 -5.19 -17.76 17.76
N ILE A 11 -5.86 -17.36 16.69
CA ILE A 11 -7.15 -17.89 16.28
C ILE A 11 -7.27 -17.92 14.76
N ILE A 12 -8.04 -18.88 14.24
CA ILE A 12 -8.42 -18.90 12.82
C ILE A 12 -9.34 -17.70 12.55
N ALA A 13 -8.96 -16.85 11.58
CA ALA A 13 -9.76 -15.72 11.11
C ALA A 13 -10.49 -16.01 9.78
N VAL A 14 -9.93 -16.90 8.96
CA VAL A 14 -10.47 -17.40 7.69
C VAL A 14 -9.89 -18.80 7.42
N ASP A 15 -10.69 -19.70 6.83
CA ASP A 15 -10.19 -21.00 6.36
C ASP A 15 -9.59 -20.86 4.95
N LEU A 16 -8.29 -21.13 4.81
CA LEU A 16 -7.54 -21.02 3.55
C LEU A 16 -7.30 -22.40 2.93
N ARG A 17 -7.25 -22.44 1.59
CA ARG A 17 -6.79 -23.63 0.86
C ARG A 17 -5.27 -23.67 0.82
N ASP A 18 -4.72 -24.85 0.59
CA ASP A 18 -3.29 -25.00 0.35
C ASP A 18 -2.83 -24.11 -0.80
N GLY A 19 -1.78 -23.33 -0.56
CA GLY A 19 -1.21 -22.36 -1.50
C GLY A 19 -1.93 -21.00 -1.54
N ASP A 20 -3.03 -20.84 -0.80
CA ASP A 20 -3.72 -19.55 -0.67
C ASP A 20 -3.15 -18.73 0.50
N HIS A 21 -3.18 -17.42 0.37
CA HIS A 21 -2.59 -16.49 1.33
C HIS A 21 -3.54 -15.34 1.60
N LEU A 22 -3.64 -14.92 2.86
CA LEU A 22 -4.35 -13.72 3.23
C LEU A 22 -3.50 -12.50 2.86
N ILE A 23 -3.98 -11.69 1.91
CA ILE A 23 -3.23 -10.53 1.37
C ILE A 23 -3.64 -9.18 1.93
N GLY A 24 -4.80 -9.09 2.59
CA GLY A 24 -5.36 -7.81 3.04
C GLY A 24 -6.53 -8.00 3.98
N VAL A 25 -6.63 -7.11 4.96
CA VAL A 25 -7.69 -7.06 5.97
C VAL A 25 -7.96 -5.60 6.30
N ASN A 26 -9.20 -5.16 6.06
CA ASN A 26 -9.67 -3.85 6.46
C ASN A 26 -10.93 -3.97 7.31
N ILE A 27 -11.20 -2.96 8.13
CA ILE A 27 -12.46 -2.79 8.84
C ILE A 27 -13.40 -2.01 7.93
N THR A 28 -14.64 -2.46 7.83
CA THR A 28 -15.72 -1.82 7.06
C THR A 28 -16.94 -1.57 7.94
N ASP A 29 -17.82 -0.67 7.52
CA ASP A 29 -18.98 -0.23 8.30
C ASP A 29 -20.34 -0.80 7.85
N GLY A 30 -20.38 -1.52 6.72
CA GLY A 30 -21.58 -2.09 6.09
C GLY A 30 -22.04 -1.35 4.83
N SER A 31 -21.43 -0.21 4.50
CA SER A 31 -21.74 0.61 3.32
C SER A 31 -20.57 0.79 2.34
N ASP A 32 -19.42 0.18 2.63
CA ASP A 32 -18.19 0.37 1.87
C ASP A 32 -18.16 -0.35 0.52
N ASP A 33 -17.37 0.20 -0.40
CA ASP A 33 -16.97 -0.48 -1.64
C ASP A 33 -15.60 -1.13 -1.47
N VAL A 34 -15.50 -2.41 -1.84
CA VAL A 34 -14.24 -3.17 -1.81
C VAL A 34 -13.63 -3.21 -3.20
N MET A 35 -12.34 -2.90 -3.29
CA MET A 35 -11.54 -2.98 -4.50
C MET A 35 -10.49 -4.09 -4.38
N LEU A 36 -10.43 -4.97 -5.37
CA LEU A 36 -9.44 -6.05 -5.45
C LEU A 36 -8.55 -5.85 -6.68
N PHE A 37 -7.25 -5.72 -6.45
CA PHE A 37 -6.24 -5.52 -7.49
C PHE A 37 -5.45 -6.80 -7.72
N THR A 38 -5.05 -7.03 -8.96
CA THR A 38 -4.32 -8.23 -9.39
C THR A 38 -2.97 -7.89 -9.96
N ASP A 39 -2.06 -8.86 -9.95
CA ASP A 39 -0.74 -8.77 -10.59
C ASP A 39 -0.82 -8.54 -12.11
N ALA A 40 -1.94 -8.93 -12.73
CA ALA A 40 -2.20 -8.70 -14.16
C ALA A 40 -2.79 -7.32 -14.49
N GLY A 41 -2.72 -6.36 -13.57
CA GLY A 41 -3.22 -4.99 -13.79
C GLY A 41 -4.74 -4.89 -13.87
N LYS A 42 -5.47 -5.90 -13.40
CA LYS A 42 -6.94 -5.86 -13.27
C LYS A 42 -7.37 -5.40 -11.88
N VAL A 43 -8.54 -4.78 -11.85
CA VAL A 43 -9.22 -4.35 -10.63
C VAL A 43 -10.72 -4.62 -10.73
N LEU A 44 -11.32 -5.04 -9.62
CA LEU A 44 -12.77 -5.10 -9.47
C LEU A 44 -13.19 -4.32 -8.22
N ARG A 45 -14.10 -3.35 -8.39
CA ARG A 45 -14.76 -2.61 -7.32
C ARG A 45 -16.19 -3.13 -7.16
N PHE A 46 -16.62 -3.49 -5.96
CA PHE A 46 -17.97 -3.95 -5.67
C PHE A 46 -18.38 -3.58 -4.24
N SER A 47 -19.67 -3.32 -4.02
CA SER A 47 -20.21 -3.03 -2.68
C SER A 47 -20.08 -4.23 -1.75
N GLU A 48 -19.65 -4.01 -0.52
CA GLU A 48 -19.51 -5.05 0.49
C GLU A 48 -20.83 -5.77 0.80
N GLN A 49 -21.97 -5.11 0.56
CA GLN A 49 -23.30 -5.71 0.74
C GLN A 49 -23.55 -6.93 -0.17
N ALA A 50 -22.74 -7.09 -1.23
CA ALA A 50 -22.72 -8.30 -2.06
C ALA A 50 -22.10 -9.53 -1.35
N VAL A 51 -21.56 -9.34 -0.14
CA VAL A 51 -20.94 -10.38 0.70
C VAL A 51 -21.66 -10.42 2.04
N ARG A 52 -22.32 -11.53 2.32
CA ARG A 52 -22.91 -11.75 3.65
C ARG A 52 -21.82 -11.89 4.72
N ALA A 53 -22.09 -11.35 5.91
CA ALA A 53 -21.26 -11.62 7.08
C ALA A 53 -21.24 -13.13 7.41
N MET A 54 -20.06 -13.65 7.74
CA MET A 54 -19.84 -15.07 8.03
C MET A 54 -18.98 -15.24 9.28
N GLY A 55 -19.03 -16.43 9.89
CA GLY A 55 -18.15 -16.79 10.99
C GLY A 55 -16.70 -16.97 10.53
N ARG A 56 -15.78 -16.92 11.49
CA ARG A 56 -14.31 -16.97 11.27
C ARG A 56 -13.81 -18.25 10.59
N THR A 57 -14.54 -19.35 10.69
CA THR A 57 -14.16 -20.63 10.07
C THR A 57 -14.69 -20.78 8.65
N ALA A 58 -15.33 -19.75 8.10
CA ALA A 58 -15.79 -19.75 6.72
C ALA A 58 -14.62 -19.56 5.76
N ARG A 59 -14.76 -20.10 4.55
CA ARG A 59 -13.81 -19.93 3.43
C ARG A 59 -13.96 -18.62 2.66
N GLY A 60 -14.98 -17.82 3.00
CA GLY A 60 -15.33 -16.65 2.21
C GLY A 60 -16.04 -16.99 0.89
N VAL A 61 -16.10 -15.98 0.02
CA VAL A 61 -16.73 -16.05 -1.31
C VAL A 61 -15.83 -15.38 -2.34
N LYS A 62 -15.92 -15.80 -3.61
CA LYS A 62 -15.05 -15.32 -4.70
C LYS A 62 -15.10 -13.80 -4.94
N GLY A 63 -14.10 -13.03 -4.53
CA GLY A 63 -14.04 -11.60 -4.84
C GLY A 63 -13.97 -11.28 -6.34
N ILE A 64 -12.93 -11.77 -7.01
CA ILE A 64 -12.63 -11.52 -8.43
C ILE A 64 -12.32 -12.85 -9.15
N THR A 65 -12.62 -12.93 -10.44
CA THR A 65 -12.22 -14.07 -11.27
C THR A 65 -10.82 -13.84 -11.85
N LEU A 66 -9.89 -14.74 -11.53
CA LEU A 66 -8.51 -14.74 -11.99
C LEU A 66 -8.32 -15.70 -13.17
N LYS A 67 -7.44 -15.35 -14.12
CA LYS A 67 -6.93 -16.30 -15.11
C LYS A 67 -5.83 -17.17 -14.48
N PRO A 68 -5.47 -18.32 -15.10
CA PRO A 68 -4.37 -19.15 -14.61
C PRO A 68 -3.09 -18.35 -14.39
N GLY A 69 -2.45 -18.53 -13.24
CA GLY A 69 -1.20 -17.86 -12.86
C GLY A 69 -1.36 -16.45 -12.28
N GLN A 70 -2.55 -15.85 -12.34
CA GLN A 70 -2.81 -14.54 -11.73
C GLN A 70 -3.12 -14.66 -10.24
N LYS A 71 -2.84 -13.60 -9.49
CA LYS A 71 -3.15 -13.49 -8.06
C LYS A 71 -3.67 -12.11 -7.71
N VAL A 72 -4.42 -12.04 -6.60
CA VAL A 72 -4.74 -10.76 -5.96
C VAL A 72 -3.49 -10.27 -5.22
N ILE A 73 -3.15 -8.99 -5.39
CA ILE A 73 -1.97 -8.36 -4.77
C ILE A 73 -2.35 -7.31 -3.73
N ALA A 74 -3.56 -6.75 -3.81
CA ALA A 74 -4.05 -5.77 -2.84
C ALA A 74 -5.57 -5.82 -2.71
N GLN A 75 -6.03 -5.54 -1.49
CA GLN A 75 -7.40 -5.20 -1.18
C GLN A 75 -7.42 -3.77 -0.65
N ILE A 76 -8.28 -2.93 -1.21
CA ILE A 76 -8.45 -1.53 -0.82
C ILE A 76 -9.92 -1.28 -0.55
N ILE A 77 -10.25 -0.50 0.48
CA ILE A 77 -11.60 0.02 0.67
C ILE A 77 -11.65 1.37 -0.04
N ALA A 78 -12.61 1.53 -0.95
CA ALA A 78 -12.75 2.76 -1.71
C ALA A 78 -13.17 3.90 -0.78
N GLY A 79 -12.35 4.94 -0.71
CA GLY A 79 -12.67 6.21 -0.08
C GLY A 79 -12.36 7.35 -1.05
N ASP A 80 -11.80 8.43 -0.53
CA ASP A 80 -11.38 9.58 -1.34
C ASP A 80 -9.92 9.46 -1.80
N GLY A 81 -9.54 10.30 -2.76
CA GLY A 81 -8.16 10.42 -3.24
C GLY A 81 -7.83 9.53 -4.44
N THR A 82 -6.60 9.02 -4.46
CA THR A 82 -6.08 8.28 -5.63
C THR A 82 -5.54 6.90 -5.26
N ILE A 83 -5.55 6.01 -6.23
CA ILE A 83 -4.86 4.72 -6.16
C ILE A 83 -3.52 4.85 -6.89
N LEU A 84 -2.43 4.69 -6.16
CA LEU A 84 -1.10 4.53 -6.72
C LEU A 84 -0.85 3.05 -7.03
N THR A 85 -0.61 2.73 -8.29
CA THR A 85 -0.23 1.38 -8.74
C THR A 85 1.22 1.39 -9.23
N ALA A 86 2.00 0.37 -8.87
CA ALA A 86 3.38 0.19 -9.31
C ALA A 86 3.62 -1.23 -9.88
N THR A 87 4.50 -1.33 -10.88
CA THR A 87 4.86 -2.57 -11.57
C THR A 87 6.33 -2.94 -11.33
N GLU A 88 6.67 -4.21 -11.52
CA GLU A 88 7.99 -4.78 -11.18
C GLU A 88 9.15 -4.10 -11.91
N ASN A 89 8.93 -3.53 -13.10
CA ASN A 89 9.97 -2.81 -13.85
C ASN A 89 10.00 -1.29 -13.55
N GLY A 90 9.46 -0.86 -12.41
CA GLY A 90 9.60 0.52 -11.93
C GLY A 90 8.65 1.55 -12.56
N TYR A 91 7.58 1.09 -13.21
CA TYR A 91 6.53 1.96 -13.76
C TYR A 91 5.31 2.02 -12.87
N GLY A 92 4.58 3.12 -12.93
CA GLY A 92 3.37 3.30 -12.14
C GLY A 92 2.69 4.63 -12.37
N LYS A 93 1.61 4.85 -11.65
CA LYS A 93 0.78 6.06 -11.77
C LYS A 93 -0.23 6.13 -10.64
N ARG A 94 -0.73 7.34 -10.40
CA ARG A 94 -1.93 7.58 -9.61
C ARG A 94 -3.16 7.60 -10.52
N THR A 95 -4.27 7.08 -10.04
CA THR A 95 -5.56 7.16 -10.72
C THR A 95 -6.65 7.47 -9.70
N VAL A 96 -7.51 8.43 -10.03
CA VAL A 96 -8.61 8.86 -9.14
C VAL A 96 -9.52 7.66 -8.84
N ILE A 97 -9.95 7.51 -7.58
CA ILE A 97 -10.78 6.37 -7.16
C ILE A 97 -12.09 6.29 -7.95
N ASP A 98 -12.70 7.45 -8.26
CA ASP A 98 -13.94 7.54 -9.03
C ASP A 98 -13.81 7.08 -10.48
N ASP A 99 -12.58 7.06 -11.02
CA ASP A 99 -12.37 6.43 -12.32
C ASP A 99 -12.62 4.93 -12.23
N TYR A 100 -12.61 4.27 -11.07
CA TYR A 100 -12.86 2.84 -10.99
C TYR A 100 -14.36 2.54 -10.88
N PRO A 101 -15.01 2.05 -11.96
CA PRO A 101 -16.44 1.76 -11.95
C PRO A 101 -16.79 0.61 -11.01
N GLY A 102 -17.92 0.74 -10.32
CA GLY A 102 -18.54 -0.34 -9.56
C GLY A 102 -19.16 -1.41 -10.46
N TYR A 103 -18.91 -2.68 -10.15
CA TYR A 103 -19.49 -3.85 -10.81
C TYR A 103 -19.90 -4.91 -9.79
N GLY A 104 -20.53 -5.99 -10.27
CA GLY A 104 -20.82 -7.16 -9.43
C GLY A 104 -19.55 -7.95 -9.05
N ARG A 105 -19.55 -8.48 -7.82
CA ARG A 105 -18.52 -9.41 -7.32
C ARG A 105 -18.37 -10.62 -8.26
N GLY A 106 -17.15 -11.14 -8.38
CA GLY A 106 -16.85 -12.37 -9.11
C GLY A 106 -16.62 -12.16 -10.61
N GLY A 107 -16.74 -10.92 -11.11
CA GLY A 107 -16.32 -10.55 -12.46
C GLY A 107 -14.80 -10.62 -12.67
N GLN A 108 -14.35 -10.42 -13.91
CA GLN A 108 -12.92 -10.39 -14.26
C GLN A 108 -12.25 -9.04 -13.94
N GLY A 109 -13.04 -8.03 -13.59
CA GLY A 109 -12.55 -6.67 -13.38
C GLY A 109 -12.23 -5.94 -14.68
N VAL A 110 -11.85 -4.66 -14.53
CA VAL A 110 -11.39 -3.77 -15.61
C VAL A 110 -9.89 -3.54 -15.51
N ILE A 111 -9.31 -2.91 -16.53
CA ILE A 111 -7.89 -2.51 -16.49
C ILE A 111 -7.73 -1.38 -15.46
N SER A 112 -6.78 -1.55 -14.53
CA SER A 112 -6.26 -0.53 -13.62
C SER A 112 -4.98 0.12 -14.17
N ILE A 113 -4.10 -0.69 -14.75
CA ILE A 113 -2.88 -0.30 -15.43
C ILE A 113 -2.59 -1.33 -16.52
N GLN A 114 -2.02 -0.90 -17.64
CA GLN A 114 -1.61 -1.82 -18.71
C GLN A 114 -0.30 -2.51 -18.32
N THR A 115 -0.37 -3.82 -18.10
CA THR A 115 0.82 -4.68 -17.98
C THR A 115 1.31 -5.03 -19.40
N SER A 116 2.60 -4.87 -19.63
CA SER A 116 3.29 -5.18 -20.89
C SER A 116 4.69 -5.69 -20.57
N ASP A 117 5.46 -6.17 -21.56
CA ASP A 117 6.85 -6.58 -21.34
C ASP A 117 7.71 -5.44 -20.76
N ARG A 118 7.39 -4.20 -21.13
CA ARG A 118 8.01 -3.00 -20.55
C ARG A 118 7.68 -2.87 -19.06
N ASN A 119 6.40 -3.00 -18.69
CA ASN A 119 5.93 -2.76 -17.33
C ASN A 119 6.23 -3.91 -16.37
N GLY A 120 6.08 -5.13 -16.85
CA GLY A 120 5.97 -6.33 -16.03
C GLY A 120 4.65 -6.41 -15.25
N ALA A 121 4.60 -7.33 -14.29
CA ALA A 121 3.47 -7.52 -13.39
C ALA A 121 3.31 -6.35 -12.39
N VAL A 122 2.09 -6.13 -11.92
CA VAL A 122 1.80 -5.20 -10.81
C VAL A 122 2.29 -5.81 -9.51
N VAL A 123 3.03 -5.02 -8.74
CA VAL A 123 3.61 -5.44 -7.44
C VAL A 123 2.94 -4.79 -6.25
N SER A 124 2.35 -3.60 -6.43
CA SER A 124 1.65 -2.90 -5.34
C SER A 124 0.55 -1.99 -5.87
N ALA A 125 -0.51 -1.84 -5.07
CA ALA A 125 -1.55 -0.85 -5.23
C ALA A 125 -1.90 -0.29 -3.85
N LEU A 126 -1.86 1.03 -3.68
CA LEU A 126 -2.10 1.72 -2.41
C LEU A 126 -3.09 2.87 -2.61
N SER A 127 -3.99 3.06 -1.65
CA SER A 127 -4.77 4.31 -1.55
C SER A 127 -3.89 5.36 -0.86
N VAL A 128 -3.72 6.50 -1.54
CA VAL A 128 -2.81 7.57 -1.15
C VAL A 128 -3.48 8.93 -1.30
N ALA A 129 -3.17 9.83 -0.37
CA ALA A 129 -3.43 11.25 -0.41
C ALA A 129 -2.25 11.98 -1.09
N ASP A 130 -2.43 13.26 -1.45
CA ASP A 130 -1.39 14.00 -2.19
C ASP A 130 -0.17 14.27 -1.30
N GLU A 131 -0.42 14.55 -0.03
CA GLU A 131 0.56 14.82 1.03
C GLU A 131 1.35 13.60 1.48
N ASP A 132 0.91 12.39 1.14
CA ASP A 132 1.59 11.16 1.51
C ASP A 132 2.97 11.05 0.84
N GLU A 133 3.80 10.18 1.39
CA GLU A 133 4.98 9.67 0.72
C GLU A 133 4.88 8.16 0.52
N VAL A 134 5.71 7.63 -0.37
CA VAL A 134 5.86 6.19 -0.54
C VAL A 134 7.33 5.79 -0.49
N MET A 135 7.57 4.65 0.15
CA MET A 135 8.83 3.94 0.13
C MET A 135 8.74 2.79 -0.87
N LEU A 136 9.62 2.78 -1.86
CA LEU A 136 9.79 1.72 -2.85
C LEU A 136 11.01 0.87 -2.47
N ILE A 137 10.90 -0.45 -2.61
CA ILE A 137 12.00 -1.39 -2.35
C ILE A 137 12.21 -2.34 -3.54
N THR A 138 13.47 -2.50 -3.93
CA THR A 138 13.87 -3.46 -4.98
C THR A 138 14.39 -4.77 -4.41
N ASP A 139 14.50 -5.80 -5.23
CA ASP A 139 15.12 -7.09 -4.87
C ASP A 139 16.62 -6.99 -4.56
N ALA A 140 17.30 -5.93 -5.03
CA ALA A 140 18.67 -5.60 -4.66
C ALA A 140 18.78 -4.87 -3.30
N GLY A 141 17.66 -4.55 -2.65
CA GLY A 141 17.62 -3.82 -1.38
C GLY A 141 17.73 -2.31 -1.52
N THR A 142 17.58 -1.76 -2.73
CA THR A 142 17.52 -0.31 -2.96
C THR A 142 16.22 0.23 -2.40
N LEU A 143 16.30 1.21 -1.48
CA LEU A 143 15.15 1.92 -0.91
C LEU A 143 15.06 3.33 -1.48
N ILE A 144 13.89 3.70 -1.99
CA ILE A 144 13.64 5.01 -2.59
C ILE A 144 12.38 5.59 -1.97
N ARG A 145 12.50 6.80 -1.41
CA ARG A 145 11.36 7.58 -0.88
C ARG A 145 10.91 8.59 -1.92
N THR A 146 9.61 8.72 -2.14
CA THR A 146 9.05 9.63 -3.15
C THR A 146 7.77 10.27 -2.63
N GLN A 147 7.63 11.58 -2.85
CA GLN A 147 6.39 12.31 -2.56
C GLN A 147 5.30 11.92 -3.54
N VAL A 148 4.12 11.56 -3.02
CA VAL A 148 3.00 11.09 -3.84
C VAL A 148 2.53 12.17 -4.81
N GLU A 149 2.48 13.44 -4.39
CA GLU A 149 2.10 14.57 -5.25
C GLU A 149 2.92 14.66 -6.55
N SER A 150 4.21 14.28 -6.51
CA SER A 150 5.10 14.31 -7.67
C SER A 150 4.77 13.25 -8.73
N ILE A 151 4.00 12.21 -8.37
CA ILE A 151 3.64 11.11 -9.27
C ILE A 151 2.43 11.53 -10.13
N SER A 152 2.50 11.29 -11.44
CA SER A 152 1.42 11.70 -12.36
C SER A 152 0.09 11.01 -12.08
N VAL A 153 -0.98 11.81 -12.06
CA VAL A 153 -2.37 11.32 -12.10
C VAL A 153 -2.77 11.08 -13.54
N LEU A 154 -3.11 9.84 -13.87
CA LEU A 154 -3.47 9.38 -15.20
C LEU A 154 -4.68 8.45 -15.14
N GLY A 155 -5.41 8.35 -16.25
CA GLY A 155 -6.53 7.42 -16.37
C GLY A 155 -6.11 5.95 -16.22
N ARG A 156 -7.08 5.06 -15.97
CA ARG A 156 -6.85 3.64 -15.72
C ARG A 156 -6.11 2.93 -16.85
N ASN A 157 -6.59 3.07 -18.08
CA ASN A 157 -6.11 2.29 -19.22
C ASN A 157 -4.85 2.90 -19.86
N THR A 158 -3.80 3.09 -19.07
CA THR A 158 -2.49 3.62 -19.47
C THR A 158 -1.37 2.76 -18.89
N GLN A 159 -0.14 2.89 -19.42
CA GLN A 159 1.05 2.20 -18.90
C GLN A 159 1.69 2.90 -17.69
N GLY A 160 1.28 4.13 -17.38
CA GLY A 160 1.93 4.95 -16.37
C GLY A 160 3.26 5.56 -16.81
N VAL A 161 3.95 6.15 -15.84
CA VAL A 161 5.25 6.82 -15.97
C VAL A 161 6.31 6.05 -15.20
N THR A 162 7.58 6.39 -15.40
CA THR A 162 8.67 5.85 -14.58
C THR A 162 8.54 6.39 -13.16
N LEU A 163 8.40 5.51 -12.18
CA LEU A 163 8.49 5.87 -10.76
C LEU A 163 9.95 5.89 -10.31
N ILE A 164 10.71 4.88 -10.71
CA ILE A 164 12.12 4.71 -10.35
C ILE A 164 12.91 4.16 -11.54
N GLY A 165 14.18 4.56 -11.65
CA GLY A 165 15.14 3.89 -12.53
C GLY A 165 15.67 2.63 -11.85
N LEU A 166 15.66 1.50 -12.56
CA LEU A 166 16.18 0.23 -12.10
C LEU A 166 17.44 -0.13 -12.88
N ASN A 167 18.39 -0.81 -12.23
CA ASN A 167 19.52 -1.41 -12.93
C ASN A 167 19.06 -2.62 -13.78
N GLU A 168 19.93 -3.07 -14.69
CA GLU A 168 19.61 -4.22 -15.52
C GLU A 168 19.37 -5.48 -14.67
N GLY A 169 18.18 -6.07 -14.82
CA GLY A 169 17.75 -7.26 -14.08
C GLY A 169 17.19 -7.00 -12.67
N GLU A 170 17.29 -5.78 -12.16
CA GLU A 170 16.71 -5.38 -10.87
C GLU A 170 15.19 -5.19 -10.99
N LYS A 171 14.44 -5.58 -9.95
CA LYS A 171 12.98 -5.47 -9.92
C LYS A 171 12.50 -4.75 -8.68
N LEU A 172 11.47 -3.93 -8.85
CA LEU A 172 10.66 -3.45 -7.73
C LEU A 172 9.89 -4.63 -7.14
N VAL A 173 10.01 -4.84 -5.83
CA VAL A 173 9.33 -5.95 -5.12
C VAL A 173 8.29 -5.48 -4.12
N GLY A 174 8.32 -4.21 -3.74
CA GLY A 174 7.35 -3.68 -2.78
C GLY A 174 7.26 -2.15 -2.80
N MET A 175 6.13 -1.67 -2.30
CA MET A 175 5.88 -0.25 -2.06
C MET A 175 5.02 -0.12 -0.81
N ALA A 176 5.38 0.79 0.08
CA ALA A 176 4.66 1.07 1.32
C ALA A 176 4.35 2.57 1.42
N ARG A 177 3.16 2.90 1.93
CA ARG A 177 2.74 4.28 2.20
C ARG A 177 3.37 4.76 3.50
N ILE A 178 3.82 6.00 3.50
CA ILE A 178 4.22 6.76 4.70
C ILE A 178 3.21 7.89 4.81
N ASP A 179 2.40 7.84 5.87
CA ASP A 179 1.40 8.87 6.13
C ASP A 179 2.10 10.17 6.52
N ALA A 180 1.65 11.31 5.98
CA ALA A 180 2.20 12.61 6.33
C ALA A 180 2.09 12.91 7.84
N GLY A 181 1.06 12.35 8.51
CA GLY A 181 0.86 12.48 9.96
C GLY A 181 1.89 11.76 10.81
N ASP A 182 2.55 10.72 10.26
CA ASP A 182 3.59 9.94 10.96
C ASP A 182 4.96 10.64 10.95
N LEU A 183 5.09 11.80 10.29
CA LEU A 183 6.35 12.51 10.08
C LEU A 183 6.77 13.45 11.22
N VAL A 184 6.13 13.37 12.39
CA VAL A 184 6.58 14.10 13.59
C VAL A 184 7.88 13.49 14.11
N VAL A 185 9.00 13.97 13.59
CA VAL A 185 10.30 13.83 14.24
C VAL A 185 10.25 14.76 15.45
N GLU A 186 10.31 14.22 16.66
CA GLU A 186 10.58 15.04 17.85
C GLU A 186 11.94 15.70 17.66
N GLU A 187 11.95 16.98 17.28
CA GLU A 187 13.14 17.82 17.46
C GLU A 187 13.38 17.94 18.98
N SER A 188 14.17 17.01 19.52
CA SER A 188 14.81 17.21 20.81
C SER A 188 15.81 18.37 20.66
N GLY A 189 15.29 19.59 20.82
CA GLY A 189 16.06 20.81 20.91
C GLY A 189 16.88 20.82 22.20
N GLU A 190 18.11 20.33 22.12
CA GLU A 190 19.12 20.55 23.14
C GLU A 190 20.15 21.55 22.61
N SER A 191 19.77 22.83 22.62
CA SER A 191 20.73 23.93 22.56
C SER A 191 21.51 23.94 23.88
N ALA A 192 22.65 23.25 23.91
CA ALA A 192 23.63 23.41 24.98
C ALA A 192 24.21 24.83 24.91
N SER A 193 23.75 25.70 25.80
CA SER A 193 24.42 26.97 26.08
C SER A 193 25.76 26.67 26.74
N VAL A 194 26.85 26.85 26.00
CA VAL A 194 28.20 26.87 26.57
C VAL A 194 28.31 28.18 27.38
N GLY A 195 28.15 28.07 28.70
CA GLY A 195 28.53 29.12 29.62
C GLY A 195 30.05 29.14 29.76
N ASP A 196 30.67 30.17 29.20
CA ASP A 196 32.06 30.55 29.48
C ASP A 196 32.14 30.98 30.95
N ASP A 197 32.78 30.16 31.80
CA ASP A 197 33.10 30.54 33.17
C ASP A 197 34.63 30.70 33.28
N GLU A 198 35.07 31.94 33.12
CA GLU A 198 36.43 32.42 33.35
C GLU A 198 36.87 32.11 34.78
N ARG A 199 37.67 31.04 34.97
CA ARG A 199 38.47 30.90 36.19
C ARG A 199 39.70 31.79 36.12
N SER A 200 39.66 32.90 36.84
CA SER A 200 40.86 33.66 37.24
C SER A 200 41.77 32.80 38.13
N PRO A 201 43.11 32.94 38.04
CA PRO A 201 44.04 32.17 38.86
C PRO A 201 44.08 32.69 40.31
N PRO A 202 44.38 31.82 41.30
CA PRO A 202 44.45 32.23 42.69
C PRO A 202 45.70 33.09 42.97
N SER A 203 45.52 34.12 43.78
CA SER A 203 46.57 34.98 44.33
C SER A 203 47.39 34.26 45.39
N GLU A 204 48.70 34.49 45.38
CA GLU A 204 49.66 34.05 46.37
C GLU A 204 49.55 34.83 47.70
N ASP A 205 49.97 34.14 48.76
CA ASP A 205 50.60 34.61 50.00
C ASP A 205 49.80 34.98 51.28
N GLU A 206 50.38 34.42 52.35
CA GLU A 206 50.30 34.61 53.82
C GLU A 206 49.17 33.94 54.65
#